data_AF-A7RMH3-F1
#
_entry.id   AF-A7RMH3-F1
#
_cell.length_a   1.000
_cell.length_b   1.000
_cell.length_c   1.000
_cell.angle_alpha   90.00
_cell.angle_beta   90.00
_cell.angle_gamma   90.00
#
_symmetry.space_group_name_H-M   'P 1'
#
loop_
_entity.id
_entity.type
_entity.pdbx_description
1 polymer ?
#
loop_
_entity_poly.entity_id
_entity_poly.type
_entity_poly.pdbx_seq_one_letter_code
_entity_poly.pdbx_strand_id
1 'polypeptide(L)'
;MPQAKTRFSNLSASLAATFFMILDNLRYDEIVLNYSVNSTGTSTGSAIVLNILFISYCFMMPIIFLNLLIGLAVGDIDNIRKTAAMERYTSQVEHLSQLERALPTFILSKVQVTEYVEHPNRKKNFKDKIVNLLVMLLSPRQEQDKKLEHQTNMEERVQRHEAELRDISAILRKHSVLLEELRDLLQDRKIRGTVSGEGVETGPTNSPDTNSEFFV
;
A
#
# COMPACT_ATOMS: atom_id res chain seq x y z
N MET A 1 53.17 0.35 -10.13
CA MET A 1 52.51 -0.28 -11.29
C MET A 1 51.84 0.80 -12.13
N PRO A 2 52.22 1.01 -13.41
CA PRO A 2 51.82 2.17 -14.20
C PRO A 2 50.47 1.92 -14.91
N GLN A 3 49.38 1.75 -14.17
CA GLN A 3 48.07 1.36 -14.73
C GLN A 3 47.20 2.55 -15.16
N ALA A 4 47.50 3.77 -14.74
CA ALA A 4 46.67 4.94 -15.07
C ALA A 4 46.83 5.38 -16.54
N LYS A 5 48.03 5.21 -17.13
CA LYS A 5 48.34 5.73 -18.47
C LYS A 5 47.70 4.93 -19.60
N THR A 6 47.41 3.64 -19.38
CA THR A 6 46.80 2.74 -20.37
C THR A 6 45.28 2.88 -20.42
N ARG A 7 44.64 3.34 -19.34
CA ARG A 7 43.17 3.47 -19.27
C ARG A 7 42.63 4.60 -20.16
N PHE A 8 43.43 5.64 -20.39
CA PHE A 8 43.07 6.81 -21.20
C PHE A 8 43.85 6.91 -22.52
N SER A 9 44.48 5.81 -22.98
CA SER A 9 45.28 5.84 -24.22
C SER A 9 44.43 5.77 -25.49
N ASN A 10 43.28 5.11 -25.42
CA ASN A 10 42.34 4.95 -26.54
C ASN A 10 41.03 5.64 -26.20
N LEU A 11 40.38 6.25 -27.19
CA LEU A 11 39.08 6.92 -27.01
C LEU A 11 38.00 5.95 -26.50
N SER A 12 37.94 4.72 -27.03
CA SER A 12 36.99 3.71 -26.55
C SER A 12 37.29 3.27 -25.12
N ALA A 13 38.56 3.15 -24.76
CA ALA A 13 38.99 2.78 -23.41
C ALA A 13 38.70 3.90 -22.40
N SER A 14 38.89 5.17 -22.78
CA SER A 14 38.60 6.31 -21.91
C SER A 14 37.08 6.49 -21.71
N LEU A 15 36.26 6.25 -22.73
CA LEU A 15 34.80 6.24 -22.61
C LEU A 15 34.31 5.11 -21.70
N ALA A 16 34.80 3.88 -21.92
CA ALA A 16 34.48 2.75 -21.05
C ALA A 16 34.94 3.00 -19.61
N ALA A 17 36.14 3.55 -19.43
CA ALA A 17 36.66 3.93 -18.12
C ALA A 17 35.76 4.94 -17.40
N THR A 18 35.26 5.94 -18.13
CA THR A 18 34.36 6.97 -17.60
C THR A 18 33.00 6.37 -17.24
N PHE A 19 32.44 5.49 -18.09
CA PHE A 19 31.18 4.78 -17.79
C PHE A 19 31.29 3.87 -16.56
N PHE A 20 32.36 3.09 -16.44
CA PHE A 20 32.60 2.30 -15.23
C PHE A 20 32.84 3.19 -14.01
N MET A 21 33.46 4.36 -14.17
CA MET A 21 33.63 5.33 -13.08
C MET A 21 32.30 5.98 -12.65
N ILE A 22 31.25 5.94 -13.49
CA ILE A 22 29.88 6.34 -13.12
C ILE A 22 29.19 5.24 -12.29
N LEU A 23 29.42 3.97 -12.62
CA LEU A 23 28.76 2.82 -11.99
C LEU A 23 29.45 2.33 -10.71
N ASP A 24 30.77 2.51 -10.63
CA ASP A 24 31.63 2.10 -9.51
C ASP A 24 32.04 3.31 -8.65
N ASN A 25 32.85 3.07 -7.62
CA ASN A 25 33.35 4.13 -6.75
C ASN A 25 34.36 5.05 -7.46
N LEU A 26 34.29 6.34 -7.15
CA LEU A 26 35.17 7.39 -7.65
C LEU A 26 36.59 7.24 -7.05
N ARG A 27 37.55 6.78 -7.86
CA ARG A 27 38.96 6.57 -7.43
C ARG A 27 39.81 7.83 -7.59
N TYR A 28 39.53 8.83 -6.75
CA TYR A 28 40.20 10.14 -6.77
C TYR A 28 41.72 10.06 -6.54
N ASP A 29 42.11 9.23 -5.59
CA ASP A 29 43.49 8.96 -5.18
C ASP A 29 44.34 8.41 -6.34
N GLU A 30 43.77 7.51 -7.13
CA GLU A 30 44.53 6.87 -8.19
C GLU A 30 44.70 7.70 -9.45
N ILE A 31 43.72 8.58 -9.74
CA ILE A 31 43.64 9.31 -11.00
C ILE A 31 44.17 10.73 -10.82
N VAL A 32 43.70 11.46 -9.81
CA VAL A 32 43.97 12.89 -9.66
C VAL A 32 45.19 13.13 -8.76
N LEU A 33 45.28 12.44 -7.62
CA LEU A 33 46.40 12.62 -6.69
C LEU A 33 47.72 12.10 -7.26
N ASN A 34 47.73 10.90 -7.86
CA ASN A 34 48.93 10.36 -8.51
C ASN A 34 49.39 11.18 -9.73
N TYR A 35 48.47 11.85 -10.44
CA TYR A 35 48.85 12.76 -11.52
C TYR A 35 49.47 14.05 -10.98
N SER A 36 48.92 14.59 -9.88
CA SER A 36 49.43 15.81 -9.24
C SER A 36 50.81 15.61 -8.62
N VAL A 37 51.04 14.47 -7.95
CA VAL A 37 52.30 14.18 -7.23
C VAL A 37 53.45 13.85 -8.18
N ASN A 38 53.18 13.19 -9.30
CA ASN A 38 54.22 12.77 -10.26
C ASN A 38 54.58 13.85 -11.31
N SER A 39 53.91 15.00 -11.31
CA SER A 39 54.09 16.08 -12.29
C SER A 39 54.88 17.28 -11.72
N THR A 40 55.93 17.03 -10.96
CA THR A 40 56.76 18.04 -10.28
C THR A 40 57.60 18.94 -11.22
N GLY A 41 57.50 18.77 -12.54
CA GLY A 41 58.41 19.39 -13.51
C GLY A 41 57.94 20.64 -14.26
N THR A 42 56.70 20.74 -14.78
CA THR A 42 56.33 21.90 -15.64
C THR A 42 54.82 22.08 -15.90
N SER A 43 53.91 21.45 -15.15
CA SER A 43 52.49 21.40 -15.52
C SER A 43 51.50 21.56 -14.36
N THR A 44 51.80 22.40 -13.38
CA THR A 44 50.91 22.72 -12.23
C THR A 44 49.51 23.17 -12.69
N GLY A 45 49.40 23.85 -13.83
CA GLY A 45 48.11 24.25 -14.41
C GLY A 45 47.22 23.06 -14.81
N SER A 46 47.81 21.94 -15.25
CA SER A 46 47.06 20.74 -15.65
C SER A 46 46.41 20.05 -14.45
N ALA A 47 47.08 20.04 -13.30
CA ALA A 47 46.55 19.43 -12.08
C ALA A 47 45.31 20.17 -11.52
N ILE A 48 45.29 21.50 -11.61
CA ILE A 48 44.14 22.32 -11.19
C ILE A 48 42.95 22.10 -12.12
N VAL A 49 43.19 22.07 -13.43
CA VAL A 49 42.15 21.81 -14.43
C VAL A 49 41.52 20.42 -14.24
N LEU A 50 42.32 19.39 -13.96
CA LEU A 50 41.83 18.04 -13.66
C LEU A 50 40.99 17.99 -12.39
N ASN A 51 41.37 18.72 -11.33
CA ASN A 51 40.56 18.81 -10.10
C ASN A 51 39.21 19.49 -10.35
N ILE A 52 39.18 20.59 -11.11
CA ILE A 52 37.93 21.29 -11.46
C ILE A 52 37.03 20.38 -12.31
N LEU A 53 37.61 19.69 -13.29
CA LEU A 53 36.89 18.74 -14.14
C LEU A 53 36.32 17.57 -13.33
N PHE A 54 37.07 17.06 -12.35
CA PHE A 54 36.63 16.00 -11.45
C PHE A 54 35.45 16.46 -10.57
N ILE A 55 35.53 17.64 -9.98
CA ILE A 55 34.43 18.20 -9.16
C ILE A 55 33.18 18.42 -10.03
N SER A 56 33.34 19.00 -11.22
CA SER A 56 32.28 19.15 -12.21
C SER A 56 31.61 17.82 -12.56
N TYR A 57 32.42 16.77 -12.81
CA TYR A 57 31.94 15.42 -13.06
C TYR A 57 31.13 14.85 -11.90
N CYS A 58 31.59 15.03 -10.64
CA CYS A 58 30.89 14.58 -9.43
C CYS A 58 29.54 15.26 -9.19
N PHE A 59 29.31 16.47 -9.70
CA PHE A 59 27.99 17.13 -9.61
C PHE A 59 27.08 16.77 -10.79
N MET A 60 27.63 16.77 -12.00
CA MET A 60 26.84 16.56 -13.22
C MET A 60 26.35 15.11 -13.38
N MET A 61 27.21 14.11 -13.14
CA MET A 61 26.94 12.72 -13.52
C MET A 61 26.29 11.85 -12.43
N PRO A 62 26.62 11.96 -11.14
CA PRO A 62 25.92 11.21 -10.10
C PRO A 62 24.60 11.87 -9.70
N ILE A 63 24.56 13.20 -9.56
CA ILE A 63 23.43 13.87 -8.90
C ILE A 63 22.37 14.26 -9.93
N ILE A 64 22.73 15.01 -10.97
CA ILE A 64 21.75 15.52 -11.94
C ILE A 64 21.24 14.39 -12.84
N PHE A 65 22.14 13.55 -13.37
CA PHE A 65 21.78 12.49 -14.30
C PHE A 65 20.94 11.37 -13.65
N LEU A 66 21.30 10.87 -12.45
CA LEU A 66 20.47 9.85 -11.78
C LEU A 66 19.11 10.40 -11.37
N ASN A 67 19.04 11.63 -10.84
CA ASN A 67 17.77 12.26 -10.48
C ASN A 67 16.86 12.45 -11.69
N LEU A 68 17.43 12.76 -12.86
CA LEU A 68 16.69 12.86 -14.11
C LEU A 68 16.22 11.48 -14.59
N LEU A 69 17.08 10.46 -14.60
CA LEU A 69 16.71 9.11 -15.02
C LEU A 69 15.62 8.51 -14.13
N ILE A 70 15.73 8.69 -12.82
CA ILE A 70 14.71 8.25 -11.86
C ILE A 70 13.42 9.06 -12.05
N GLY A 71 13.53 10.38 -12.23
CA GLY A 71 12.37 11.24 -12.46
C GLY A 71 11.59 10.88 -13.74
N LEU A 72 12.28 10.60 -14.83
CA LEU A 72 11.67 10.10 -16.07
C LEU A 72 11.07 8.71 -15.88
N ALA A 73 11.82 7.78 -15.28
CA ALA A 73 11.34 6.42 -15.05
C ALA A 73 10.08 6.40 -14.17
N VAL A 74 10.04 7.19 -13.10
CA VAL A 74 8.86 7.28 -12.22
C VAL A 74 7.69 7.94 -12.94
N GLY A 75 7.94 9.00 -13.73
CA GLY A 75 6.91 9.63 -14.55
C GLY A 75 6.30 8.68 -15.60
N ASP A 76 7.14 7.89 -16.26
CA ASP A 76 6.73 6.86 -17.21
C ASP A 76 5.97 5.73 -16.51
N ILE A 77 6.45 5.26 -15.36
CA ILE A 77 5.79 4.22 -14.56
C ILE A 77 4.41 4.70 -14.07
N ASP A 78 4.25 5.95 -13.66
CA ASP A 78 2.95 6.47 -13.21
C ASP A 78 1.92 6.52 -14.34
N ASN A 79 2.35 6.91 -15.54
CA ASN A 79 1.49 6.89 -16.72
C ASN A 79 1.11 5.45 -17.12
N ILE A 80 2.07 4.52 -17.12
CA ILE A 80 1.82 3.10 -17.35
C ILE A 80 0.87 2.56 -16.28
N ARG A 81 1.06 2.90 -15.00
CA ARG A 81 0.21 2.40 -13.90
C ARG A 81 -1.24 2.83 -14.04
N LYS A 82 -1.51 4.05 -14.53
CA LYS A 82 -2.87 4.55 -14.78
C LYS A 82 -3.57 3.78 -15.90
N THR A 83 -2.84 3.44 -16.97
CA THR A 83 -3.40 2.80 -18.17
C THR A 83 -3.32 1.26 -18.12
N ALA A 84 -2.44 0.70 -17.29
CA ALA A 84 -2.16 -0.74 -17.21
C ALA A 84 -3.41 -1.58 -16.92
N ALA A 85 -4.35 -1.06 -16.12
CA ALA A 85 -5.61 -1.75 -15.88
C ALA A 85 -6.40 -1.94 -17.20
N MET A 86 -6.50 -0.90 -18.02
CA MET A 86 -7.21 -0.94 -19.30
C MET A 86 -6.47 -1.79 -20.34
N GLU A 87 -5.17 -1.58 -20.53
CA GLU A 87 -4.34 -2.38 -21.44
C GLU A 87 -4.42 -3.88 -21.13
N ARG A 88 -4.48 -4.23 -19.85
CA ARG A 88 -4.65 -5.61 -19.43
C ARG A 88 -6.03 -6.19 -19.77
N TYR A 89 -7.11 -5.43 -19.65
CA TYR A 89 -8.43 -5.90 -20.11
C TYR A 89 -8.45 -6.07 -21.63
N THR A 90 -7.85 -5.14 -22.37
CA THR A 90 -7.68 -5.24 -23.82
C THR A 90 -6.93 -6.52 -24.20
N SER A 91 -5.80 -6.80 -23.54
CA SER A 91 -5.03 -8.04 -23.76
C SER A 91 -5.86 -9.29 -23.46
N GLN A 92 -6.66 -9.30 -22.39
CA GLN A 92 -7.55 -10.44 -22.09
C GLN A 92 -8.61 -10.66 -23.16
N VAL A 93 -9.26 -9.58 -23.62
CA VAL A 93 -10.27 -9.66 -24.68
C VAL A 93 -9.66 -10.16 -25.98
N GLU A 94 -8.45 -9.72 -26.30
CA GLU A 94 -7.71 -10.20 -27.47
C GLU A 94 -7.41 -11.71 -27.38
N HIS A 95 -6.93 -12.18 -26.22
CA HIS A 95 -6.68 -13.61 -26.00
C HIS A 95 -7.98 -14.43 -26.03
N LEU A 96 -9.07 -13.89 -25.48
CA LEU A 96 -10.38 -14.54 -25.51
C LEU A 96 -10.93 -14.64 -26.94
N SER A 97 -10.76 -13.58 -27.73
CA SER A 97 -11.14 -13.55 -29.16
C SER A 97 -10.34 -14.57 -29.98
N GLN A 98 -9.04 -14.71 -29.72
CA GLN A 98 -8.22 -15.74 -30.35
C GLN A 98 -8.67 -17.15 -29.96
N LEU A 99 -9.02 -17.37 -28.69
CA LEU A 99 -9.57 -18.64 -28.22
C LEU A 99 -10.92 -18.93 -28.87
N GLU A 100 -11.80 -17.93 -28.96
CA GLU A 100 -13.12 -18.04 -29.59
C GLU A 100 -12.99 -18.49 -31.06
N ARG A 101 -12.06 -17.89 -31.79
CA ARG A 101 -11.77 -18.25 -33.20
C ARG A 101 -11.16 -19.64 -33.35
N ALA A 102 -10.39 -20.10 -32.37
CA ALA A 102 -9.76 -21.42 -32.38
C ALA A 102 -10.71 -22.56 -31.97
N LEU A 103 -11.84 -22.25 -31.32
CA LEU A 103 -12.80 -23.25 -30.86
C LEU A 103 -13.78 -23.67 -31.97
N PRO A 104 -14.07 -24.97 -32.12
CA PRO A 104 -15.04 -25.44 -33.10
C PRO A 104 -16.48 -25.02 -32.74
N THR A 105 -17.29 -24.72 -33.77
CA THR A 105 -18.65 -24.13 -33.66
C THR A 105 -19.64 -24.95 -32.83
N PHE A 106 -19.43 -26.25 -32.68
CA PHE A 106 -20.28 -27.10 -31.83
C PHE A 106 -20.13 -26.81 -30.32
N ILE A 107 -18.96 -26.29 -29.89
CA ILE A 107 -18.71 -25.89 -28.50
C ILE A 107 -19.28 -24.49 -28.27
N LEU A 108 -19.01 -23.58 -29.22
CA LEU A 108 -19.42 -22.18 -29.12
C LEU A 108 -20.95 -22.05 -29.03
N SER A 109 -21.68 -22.79 -29.87
CA SER A 109 -23.15 -22.80 -29.86
C SER A 109 -23.78 -23.43 -28.61
N LYS A 110 -23.06 -24.29 -27.87
CA LYS A 110 -23.55 -24.90 -26.62
C LYS A 110 -23.22 -24.08 -25.37
N VAL A 111 -22.17 -23.25 -25.42
CA VAL A 111 -21.65 -22.50 -24.27
C VAL A 111 -22.15 -21.05 -24.24
N GLN A 112 -22.63 -20.52 -25.36
CA GLN A 112 -23.18 -19.17 -25.44
C GLN A 112 -24.45 -19.04 -24.58
N VAL A 113 -24.35 -18.28 -23.48
CA VAL A 113 -25.45 -17.94 -22.58
C VAL A 113 -25.70 -16.44 -22.68
N THR A 114 -26.91 -16.03 -23.06
CA THR A 114 -27.27 -14.62 -23.29
C THR A 114 -27.55 -13.84 -22.01
N GLU A 115 -27.99 -14.54 -20.96
CA GLU A 115 -28.38 -13.93 -19.68
C GLU A 115 -27.77 -14.71 -18.52
N TYR A 116 -27.00 -14.02 -17.67
CA TYR A 116 -26.40 -14.58 -16.47
C TYR A 116 -27.01 -13.90 -15.24
N VAL A 117 -27.71 -14.67 -14.40
CA VAL A 117 -28.31 -14.18 -13.16
C VAL A 117 -27.53 -14.75 -11.97
N GLU A 118 -26.84 -13.89 -11.24
CA GLU A 118 -26.08 -14.28 -10.05
C GLU A 118 -26.97 -14.27 -8.80
N HIS A 119 -27.07 -15.41 -8.13
CA HIS A 119 -27.83 -15.55 -6.88
C HIS A 119 -26.85 -15.68 -5.70
N PRO A 120 -26.60 -14.60 -4.92
CA PRO A 120 -25.49 -14.56 -3.96
C PRO A 120 -25.59 -15.58 -2.82
N ASN A 121 -26.80 -16.03 -2.47
CA ASN A 121 -27.04 -16.98 -1.37
C ASN A 121 -27.37 -18.41 -1.80
N ARG A 122 -27.14 -18.77 -3.07
CA ARG A 122 -27.43 -20.14 -3.55
C ARG A 122 -26.28 -21.11 -3.26
N LYS A 123 -26.60 -22.32 -2.81
CA LYS A 123 -25.61 -23.40 -2.65
C LYS A 123 -25.03 -23.78 -4.02
N LYS A 124 -23.70 -23.71 -4.15
CA LYS A 124 -22.96 -24.01 -5.39
C LYS A 124 -22.96 -25.52 -5.68
N ASN A 125 -23.40 -25.90 -6.87
CA ASN A 125 -23.37 -27.28 -7.36
C ASN A 125 -21.99 -27.63 -7.95
N PHE A 126 -21.77 -28.90 -8.32
CA PHE A 126 -20.53 -29.33 -8.99
C PHE A 126 -20.26 -28.60 -10.31
N LYS A 127 -21.31 -28.27 -11.08
CA LYS A 127 -21.18 -27.43 -12.29
C LYS A 127 -20.67 -26.03 -11.95
N ASP A 128 -21.20 -25.43 -10.88
CA ASP A 128 -20.78 -24.10 -10.42
C ASP A 128 -19.33 -24.14 -9.93
N LYS A 129 -18.84 -25.25 -9.36
CA LYS A 129 -17.42 -25.43 -9.03
C LYS A 129 -16.53 -25.48 -10.27
N ILE A 130 -16.95 -26.18 -11.33
CA ILE A 130 -16.19 -26.27 -12.60
C ILE A 130 -16.17 -24.91 -13.29
N VAL A 131 -17.30 -24.21 -13.34
CA VAL A 131 -17.38 -22.85 -13.87
C VAL A 131 -16.53 -21.90 -13.03
N ASN A 132 -16.57 -22.00 -11.70
CA ASN A 132 -15.73 -21.17 -10.83
C ASN A 132 -14.24 -21.48 -11.00
N LEU A 133 -13.86 -22.74 -11.26
CA LEU A 133 -12.48 -23.11 -11.57
C LEU A 133 -12.03 -22.53 -12.92
N LEU A 134 -12.89 -22.59 -13.94
CA LEU A 134 -12.62 -22.02 -15.25
C LEU A 134 -12.54 -20.50 -15.18
N VAL A 135 -13.49 -19.86 -14.49
CA VAL A 135 -13.50 -18.41 -14.22
C VAL A 135 -12.30 -18.01 -13.38
N MET A 136 -11.85 -18.84 -12.43
CA MET A 136 -10.64 -18.58 -11.64
C MET A 136 -9.37 -18.68 -12.49
N LEU A 137 -9.33 -19.59 -13.46
CA LEU A 137 -8.22 -19.72 -14.40
C LEU A 137 -8.19 -18.59 -15.44
N LEU A 138 -9.36 -18.14 -15.89
CA LEU A 138 -9.50 -17.07 -16.89
C LEU A 138 -9.54 -15.67 -16.27
N SER A 139 -9.86 -15.54 -14.98
CA SER A 139 -9.96 -14.25 -14.30
C SER A 139 -8.60 -13.58 -14.22
N PRO A 140 -8.54 -12.27 -14.43
CA PRO A 140 -7.30 -11.54 -14.27
C PRO A 140 -6.84 -11.60 -12.81
N ARG A 141 -5.60 -12.06 -12.61
CA ARG A 141 -4.85 -12.01 -11.33
C ARG A 141 -4.99 -10.66 -10.58
N GLN A 142 -5.24 -9.55 -11.27
CA GLN A 142 -5.49 -8.23 -10.66
C GLN A 142 -6.79 -8.13 -9.86
N GLU A 143 -7.86 -8.83 -10.25
CA GLU A 143 -9.06 -8.87 -9.42
C GLU A 143 -8.80 -9.60 -8.11
N GLN A 144 -7.93 -10.61 -8.10
CA GLN A 144 -7.50 -11.26 -6.87
C GLN A 144 -6.67 -10.31 -6.02
N ASP A 145 -5.71 -9.59 -6.60
CA ASP A 145 -4.88 -8.63 -5.85
C ASP A 145 -5.74 -7.49 -5.26
N LYS A 146 -6.67 -6.92 -6.04
CA LYS A 146 -7.61 -5.89 -5.56
C LYS A 146 -8.61 -6.42 -4.53
N LYS A 147 -9.14 -7.64 -4.72
CA LYS A 147 -10.04 -8.28 -3.74
C LYS A 147 -9.30 -8.59 -2.45
N LEU A 148 -8.04 -9.03 -2.54
CA LEU A 148 -7.17 -9.28 -1.39
C LEU A 148 -6.86 -7.98 -0.66
N GLU A 149 -6.44 -6.92 -1.35
CA GLU A 149 -6.18 -5.59 -0.77
C GLU A 149 -7.44 -4.99 -0.14
N HIS A 150 -8.61 -5.16 -0.78
CA HIS A 150 -9.88 -4.71 -0.21
C HIS A 150 -10.28 -5.54 1.02
N GLN A 151 -10.03 -6.85 1.01
CA GLN A 151 -10.31 -7.74 2.12
C GLN A 151 -9.40 -7.41 3.31
N THR A 152 -8.10 -7.18 3.11
CA THR A 152 -7.20 -6.77 4.18
C THR A 152 -7.57 -5.39 4.75
N ASN A 153 -7.98 -4.44 3.91
CA ASN A 153 -8.46 -3.13 4.36
C ASN A 153 -9.76 -3.28 5.18
N MET A 154 -10.70 -4.12 4.74
CA MET A 154 -11.95 -4.37 5.44
C MET A 154 -11.70 -5.05 6.80
N GLU A 155 -10.80 -6.03 6.85
CA GLU A 155 -10.37 -6.67 8.09
C GLU A 155 -9.74 -5.66 9.07
N GLU A 156 -8.88 -4.76 8.58
CA GLU A 156 -8.30 -3.71 9.39
C GLU A 156 -9.38 -2.78 9.98
N ARG A 157 -10.37 -2.37 9.16
CA ARG A 157 -11.50 -1.54 9.62
C ARG A 157 -12.34 -2.24 10.68
N VAL A 158 -12.61 -3.52 10.51
CA VAL A 158 -13.36 -4.34 11.47
C VAL A 158 -12.59 -4.43 12.79
N GLN A 159 -11.28 -4.69 12.74
CA GLN A 159 -10.43 -4.76 13.94
C GLN A 159 -10.41 -3.42 14.70
N ARG A 160 -10.37 -2.29 13.98
CA ARG A 160 -10.45 -0.95 14.60
C ARG A 160 -11.77 -0.74 15.32
N HIS A 161 -12.89 -1.05 14.68
CA HIS A 161 -14.21 -0.93 15.32
C HIS A 161 -14.36 -1.88 16.51
N GLU A 162 -13.78 -3.08 16.44
CA GLU A 162 -13.80 -4.01 17.55
C GLU A 162 -13.00 -3.47 18.76
N ALA A 163 -11.86 -2.81 18.51
CA ALA A 163 -11.08 -2.14 19.56
C ALA A 163 -11.85 -0.96 20.19
N GLU A 164 -12.48 -0.13 19.37
CA GLU A 164 -13.30 0.99 19.81
C GLU A 164 -14.48 0.54 20.67
N LEU A 165 -15.18 -0.54 20.26
CA LEU A 165 -16.28 -1.13 21.04
C LEU A 165 -15.80 -1.68 22.38
N ARG A 166 -14.59 -2.26 22.45
CA ARG A 166 -14.01 -2.70 23.72
C ARG A 166 -13.78 -1.53 24.68
N ASP A 167 -13.25 -0.42 24.20
CA ASP A 167 -13.02 0.77 25.03
C ASP A 167 -14.33 1.38 25.52
N ILE A 168 -15.32 1.51 24.63
CA ILE A 168 -16.67 1.97 25.00
C ILE A 168 -17.27 1.06 26.07
N SER A 169 -17.15 -0.26 25.91
CA SER A 169 -17.66 -1.23 26.90
C SER A 169 -16.98 -1.08 28.28
N ALA A 170 -15.68 -0.75 28.30
CA ALA A 170 -14.93 -0.54 29.52
C ALA A 170 -15.34 0.75 30.23
N ILE A 171 -15.59 1.82 29.47
CA ILE A 171 -16.10 3.10 29.99
C ILE A 171 -17.51 2.92 30.56
N LEU A 172 -18.40 2.22 29.86
CA LEU A 172 -19.75 1.92 30.36
C LEU A 172 -19.68 1.18 31.71
N ARG A 173 -18.80 0.18 31.85
CA ARG A 173 -18.62 -0.52 33.13
C ARG A 173 -18.18 0.42 34.25
N LYS A 174 -17.28 1.38 33.98
CA LYS A 174 -16.86 2.37 34.97
C LYS A 174 -18.02 3.28 35.40
N HIS A 175 -18.83 3.74 34.44
CA HIS A 175 -20.03 4.53 34.75
C HIS A 175 -21.05 3.74 35.56
N SER A 176 -21.26 2.46 35.27
CA SER A 176 -22.15 1.60 36.05
C SER A 176 -21.72 1.51 37.52
N VAL A 177 -20.42 1.37 37.80
CA VAL A 177 -19.89 1.33 39.17
C VAL A 177 -20.03 2.68 39.88
N LEU A 178 -19.76 3.80 39.20
CA LEU A 178 -19.95 5.13 39.79
C LEU A 178 -21.41 5.42 40.12
N LEU A 179 -22.34 4.99 39.26
CA LEU A 179 -23.77 5.10 39.54
C LEU A 179 -24.18 4.26 40.74
N GLU A 180 -23.55 3.09 40.92
CA GLU A 180 -23.76 2.24 42.08
C GLU A 180 -23.25 2.89 43.37
N GLU A 181 -22.07 3.50 43.34
CA GLU A 181 -21.51 4.24 44.48
C GLU A 181 -22.35 5.49 44.83
N LEU A 182 -22.81 6.24 43.83
CA LEU A 182 -23.72 7.37 44.05
C LEU A 182 -25.05 6.94 44.66
N ARG A 183 -25.61 5.81 44.20
CA ARG A 183 -26.82 5.22 44.79
C ARG A 183 -26.58 4.91 46.26
N ASP A 184 -25.47 4.25 46.58
CA ASP A 184 -25.14 3.84 47.94
C ASP A 184 -24.88 5.04 48.86
N LEU A 185 -24.21 6.11 48.38
CA LEU A 185 -24.04 7.37 49.11
C LEU A 185 -25.36 8.10 49.35
N LEU A 186 -26.26 8.12 48.36
CA LEU A 186 -27.59 8.69 48.53
C LEU A 186 -28.42 7.87 49.52
N GLN A 187 -28.25 6.54 49.54
CA GLN A 187 -28.90 5.66 50.49
C GLN A 187 -28.35 5.89 51.91
N ASP A 188 -27.04 6.03 52.10
CA ASP A 188 -26.42 6.37 53.40
C ASP A 188 -26.81 7.77 53.87
N ARG A 189 -26.85 8.75 52.96
CA ARG A 189 -27.35 10.10 53.28
C ARG A 189 -28.84 10.08 53.62
N LYS A 190 -29.65 9.26 52.95
CA LYS A 190 -31.06 9.10 53.29
C LYS A 190 -31.19 8.51 54.70
N ILE A 191 -30.39 7.50 55.04
CA ILE A 191 -30.34 6.91 56.39
C ILE A 191 -29.93 7.95 57.44
N ARG A 192 -28.89 8.76 57.19
CA ARG A 192 -28.49 9.88 58.07
C ARG A 192 -29.53 11.01 58.13
N GLY A 193 -30.23 11.27 57.03
CA GLY A 193 -31.32 12.25 56.94
C GLY A 193 -32.52 11.82 57.78
N THR A 194 -32.83 10.53 57.82
CA THR A 194 -33.86 9.96 58.71
C THR A 194 -33.51 10.01 60.19
N VAL A 195 -32.24 10.24 60.59
CA VAL A 195 -31.86 10.46 62.01
C VAL A 195 -32.07 11.94 62.41
N SER A 196 -32.22 12.87 61.47
CA SER A 196 -32.37 14.31 61.74
C SER A 196 -33.66 14.94 61.19
N GLY A 197 -34.61 14.12 60.74
CA GLY A 197 -35.86 14.58 60.16
C GLY A 197 -36.90 13.47 60.18
N GLU A 198 -37.36 13.11 61.38
CA GLU A 198 -38.64 12.43 61.54
C GLU A 198 -39.76 13.38 61.14
N GLY A 199 -40.57 12.96 60.17
CA GLY A 199 -41.73 13.72 59.74
C GLY A 199 -42.49 13.05 58.60
N VAL A 200 -43.25 12.01 58.95
CA VAL A 200 -44.54 11.62 58.33
C VAL A 200 -44.41 10.91 56.97
N GLU A 201 -44.53 9.57 56.90
CA GLU A 201 -45.78 8.78 56.63
C GLU A 201 -46.57 9.30 55.41
N THR A 202 -47.10 8.54 54.45
CA THR A 202 -47.35 7.13 54.14
C THR A 202 -47.67 7.10 52.62
N GLY A 203 -47.22 6.12 51.83
CA GLY A 203 -48.06 4.98 51.45
C GLY A 203 -48.35 4.98 49.93
N PRO A 204 -48.35 3.82 49.24
CA PRO A 204 -48.25 3.74 47.78
C PRO A 204 -49.60 3.51 47.08
N THR A 205 -49.70 3.89 45.80
CA THR A 205 -50.75 3.34 44.92
C THR A 205 -50.17 2.91 43.57
N ASN A 206 -50.27 1.60 43.38
CA ASN A 206 -50.12 0.77 42.19
C ASN A 206 -50.57 1.40 40.85
N SER A 207 -49.72 1.19 39.82
CA SER A 207 -49.95 0.57 38.49
C SER A 207 -51.08 1.10 37.57
N PRO A 208 -51.09 0.82 36.24
CA PRO A 208 -50.11 0.10 35.41
C PRO A 208 -49.70 0.80 34.09
N ASP A 209 -48.61 0.30 33.51
CA ASP A 209 -48.36 0.02 32.09
C ASP A 209 -49.19 0.75 31.01
N THR A 210 -48.49 1.57 30.22
CA THR A 210 -48.81 1.74 28.80
C THR A 210 -47.56 1.56 27.98
N ASN A 211 -47.51 0.43 27.29
CA ASN A 211 -46.66 0.17 26.13
C ASN A 211 -46.77 1.32 25.12
N SER A 212 -45.63 1.88 24.73
CA SER A 212 -45.49 2.49 23.42
C SER A 212 -44.30 1.85 22.73
N GLU A 213 -44.61 0.89 21.88
CA GLU A 213 -43.78 0.50 20.75
C GLU A 213 -43.30 1.77 20.03
N PHE A 214 -42.00 1.85 19.76
CA PHE A 214 -41.47 2.79 18.77
C PHE A 214 -40.56 2.02 17.82
N PHE A 215 -41.11 1.76 16.65
CA PHE A 215 -40.37 1.39 15.44
C PHE A 215 -39.92 2.69 14.77
N VAL A 216 -38.63 2.78 14.46
CA VAL A 216 -37.94 3.22 13.23
C VAL A 216 -36.51 3.63 13.62
#